data_AF-A0A073IDV3-F1
#
_entry.id   AF-A0A073IDV3-F1
#
_cell.length_a   1.000
_cell.length_b   1.000
_cell.length_c   1.000
_cell.angle_alpha   90.00
_cell.angle_beta   90.00
_cell.angle_gamma   90.00
#
_symmetry.space_group_name_H-M   'P 1'
#
loop_
_entity.id
_entity.type
_entity.pdbx_description
1 polymer ?
#
loop_
_entity_poly.entity_id
_entity_poly.type
_entity_poly.pdbx_seq_one_letter_code
_entity_poly.pdbx_strand_id
1 'polypeptide(L)' 'MRTLNLTDNPYTSEISRFLEQAKDDFELKAFIGEVREQGKRILGDSFDIFFDGPITLENFRNRVFIRGAWS' A
#
# COMPACT_ATOMS: atom_id res chain seq x y z
N MET A 1 16.60 -3.14 3.79
CA MET A 1 15.13 -3.12 3.75
C MET A 1 14.70 -1.77 3.21
N ARG A 2 14.13 -1.72 2.01
CA ARG A 2 13.75 -0.46 1.35
C ARG A 2 12.33 -0.10 1.74
N THR A 3 12.08 1.19 1.91
CA THR A 3 10.75 1.76 2.18
C THR A 3 10.43 2.73 1.07
N LEU A 4 9.24 2.61 0.49
CA LEU A 4 8.74 3.45 -0.58
C LEU A 4 7.42 4.06 -0.15
N ASN A 5 7.27 5.38 -0.29
CA ASN A 5 5.95 5.99 -0.25
C ASN A 5 5.16 5.52 -1.48
N LEU A 6 3.93 5.07 -1.26
CA LEU A 6 3.06 4.56 -2.32
C LEU A 6 2.87 5.55 -3.47
N THR A 7 2.80 6.84 -3.16
CA THR A 7 2.42 7.87 -4.14
C THR A 7 3.61 8.49 -4.86
N ASP A 8 4.77 8.56 -4.20
CA ASP A 8 5.96 9.22 -4.75
C ASP A 8 6.81 8.29 -5.64
N ASN A 9 6.43 7.01 -5.74
CA ASN A 9 7.20 6.02 -6.48
C ASN A 9 6.46 5.54 -7.75
N PRO A 10 7.06 5.67 -8.95
CA PRO A 10 6.41 5.26 -10.19
C PRO A 10 6.12 3.75 -10.26
N TYR A 11 6.90 2.93 -9.56
CA TYR A 11 6.71 1.47 -9.48
C TYR A 11 5.50 1.06 -8.63
N THR A 12 4.90 1.98 -7.87
CA THR A 12 3.73 1.74 -7.02
C THR A 12 2.49 2.50 -7.49
N SER A 13 2.54 3.06 -8.71
CA SER A 13 1.46 3.84 -9.31
C SER A 13 0.19 3.02 -9.56
N GLU A 14 0.30 1.75 -9.97
CA GLU A 14 -0.85 0.86 -10.14
C GLU A 14 -1.54 0.54 -8.82
N ILE A 15 -0.76 0.31 -7.75
CA ILE A 15 -1.31 0.10 -6.41
C ILE A 15 -2.05 1.36 -5.95
N SER A 16 -1.46 2.54 -6.16
CA SER A 16 -2.12 3.81 -5.85
C SER A 16 -3.46 3.94 -6.59
N ARG A 17 -3.49 3.71 -7.92
CA ARG A 17 -4.73 3.74 -8.70
C ARG A 17 -5.77 2.71 -8.27
N PHE A 18 -5.34 1.56 -7.77
CA PHE A 18 -6.25 0.57 -7.21
C PHE A 18 -6.87 1.07 -5.90
N LEU A 19 -6.06 1.59 -4.98
CA LEU A 19 -6.56 2.14 -3.71
C LEU A 19 -7.48 3.36 -3.90
N GLU A 20 -7.23 4.18 -4.92
CA GLU A 20 -8.07 5.33 -5.30
C GLU A 20 -9.50 4.95 -5.70
N GLN A 21 -9.78 3.68 -6.02
CA GLN A 21 -11.12 3.22 -6.39
C GLN A 21 -12.03 2.99 -5.18
N ALA A 22 -11.50 3.05 -3.96
CA ALA A 22 -12.26 2.84 -2.75
C ALA A 22 -13.36 3.89 -2.53
N LYS A 23 -14.57 3.40 -2.25
CA LYS A 23 -15.82 4.06 -1.87
C LYS A 23 -15.75 4.88 -0.59
N ASP A 24 -15.11 4.27 0.39
CA ASP A 24 -15.08 4.71 1.78
C ASP A 24 -13.83 4.17 2.50
N ASP A 25 -13.65 4.58 3.75
CA ASP A 25 -12.51 4.17 4.58
C ASP A 25 -12.48 2.65 4.87
N PHE A 26 -13.63 1.97 4.80
CA PHE A 26 -13.71 0.53 5.03
C PHE A 26 -13.24 -0.24 3.79
N GLU A 27 -13.71 0.13 2.61
CA GLU A 27 -13.28 -0.43 1.33
C GLU A 27 -11.79 -0.18 1.09
N LEU A 28 -11.29 1.02 1.43
CA LEU A 28 -9.86 1.33 1.36
C LEU A 28 -9.02 0.37 2.21
N LYS A 29 -9.44 0.10 3.44
CA LYS A 29 -8.76 -0.85 4.32
C LYS A 29 -8.78 -2.27 3.77
N ALA A 30 -9.90 -2.68 3.17
CA ALA A 30 -10.02 -3.98 2.54
C ALA A 30 -9.06 -4.12 1.35
N PHE A 31 -8.99 -3.10 0.48
CA PHE A 31 -8.07 -3.08 -0.67
C PHE A 31 -6.61 -3.12 -0.23
N ILE A 32 -6.24 -2.38 0.82
CA ILE A 32 -4.87 -2.45 1.35
C ILE A 32 -4.55 -3.85 1.88
N GLY A 33 -5.52 -4.49 2.55
CA GLY A 33 -5.40 -5.89 2.99
C GLY A 33 -5.14 -6.82 1.81
N GLU A 34 -5.91 -6.66 0.73
CA GLU A 34 -5.74 -7.44 -0.50
C GLU A 34 -4.35 -7.25 -1.12
N VAL A 35 -3.89 -6.01 -1.28
CA VAL A 35 -2.56 -5.73 -1.82
C VAL A 35 -1.47 -6.33 -0.92
N ARG A 36 -1.62 -6.26 0.41
CA ARG A 36 -0.67 -6.86 1.35
C ARG A 36 -0.57 -8.38 1.14
N GLU A 37 -1.71 -9.06 1.08
CA GLU A 37 -1.74 -10.52 0.91
C GLU A 37 -1.20 -10.94 -0.46
N GLN A 38 -1.57 -10.23 -1.54
CA GLN A 38 -1.04 -10.50 -2.87
C GLN A 38 0.47 -10.25 -2.94
N GLY A 39 0.94 -9.14 -2.38
CA GLY A 39 2.36 -8.79 -2.36
C GLY A 39 3.19 -9.81 -1.58
N LYS A 40 2.70 -10.30 -0.43
CA LYS A 40 3.35 -11.40 0.30
C LYS A 40 3.39 -12.70 -0.51
N ARG A 41 2.31 -13.01 -1.23
CA ARG A 41 2.26 -14.22 -2.07
C ARG A 41 3.26 -14.18 -3.22
N ILE A 42 3.50 -13.01 -3.80
CA ILE A 42 4.38 -12.83 -4.98
C ILE A 42 5.84 -12.60 -4.56
N LEU A 43 6.07 -11.75 -3.55
CA LEU A 43 7.38 -11.24 -3.16
C LEU A 43 7.91 -11.85 -1.84
N GLY A 44 7.11 -12.71 -1.21
CA GLY A 44 7.42 -13.38 0.05
C GLY A 44 7.15 -12.53 1.29
N ASP A 45 7.40 -13.11 2.45
CA ASP A 45 7.09 -12.54 3.78
C ASP A 45 7.80 -11.22 4.09
N SER A 46 8.81 -10.86 3.30
CA SER A 46 9.50 -9.57 3.44
C SER A 46 8.67 -8.39 2.94
N PHE A 47 7.66 -8.63 2.09
CA PHE A 47 6.75 -7.60 1.62
C PHE A 47 5.74 -7.22 2.70
N ASP A 48 5.64 -5.91 2.96
CA ASP A 48 4.62 -5.37 3.83
C ASP A 48 4.14 -4.00 3.35
N ILE A 49 2.90 -3.68 3.69
CA ILE A 49 2.33 -2.35 3.58
C ILE A 49 2.10 -1.85 4.99
N PHE A 50 2.58 -0.66 5.34
CA PHE A 50 2.38 -0.10 6.67
C PHE A 50 1.99 1.37 6.60
N PHE A 51 1.55 1.89 7.74
CA PHE A 51 1.06 3.25 7.88
C PHE A 51 1.74 3.96 9.04
N ASP A 52 2.00 5.26 8.89
CA ASP A 52 2.52 6.10 9.96
C ASP A 52 1.41 6.66 10.89
N GLY A 53 0.17 6.19 10.71
CA GLY A 53 -0.99 6.42 11.60
C GLY A 53 -2.33 6.22 10.88
N PRO A 54 -3.43 6.83 11.37
CA PRO A 54 -4.77 6.59 10.85
C PRO A 54 -4.95 6.88 9.36
N ILE A 55 -5.50 5.91 8.62
CA ILE A 55 -5.76 6.01 7.18
C ILE A 55 -7.23 6.34 6.91
N THR A 56 -7.46 7.33 6.04
CA THR A 56 -8.76 7.68 5.45
C THR A 56 -8.59 7.90 3.93
N LEU A 57 -9.70 7.94 3.18
CA LEU A 57 -9.69 8.29 1.75
C LEU A 57 -8.97 9.63 1.46
N GLU A 58 -9.07 10.58 2.38
CA GLU A 58 -8.49 11.91 2.21
C GLU A 58 -6.96 11.93 2.37
N ASN A 59 -6.41 11.00 3.15
CA ASN A 59 -5.01 11.09 3.59
C ASN A 59 -4.11 9.92 3.16
N PHE A 60 -4.67 8.82 2.64
CA PHE A 60 -3.91 7.58 2.44
C PHE A 60 -2.68 7.76 1.54
N ARG A 61 -2.76 8.64 0.54
CA ARG A 61 -1.64 8.93 -0.39
C ARG A 61 -0.33 9.27 0.33
N ASN A 62 -0.40 9.97 1.45
CA ASN A 62 0.81 10.42 2.15
C ASN A 62 1.20 9.51 3.31
N ARG A 63 0.44 8.44 3.53
CA ARG A 63 0.50 7.63 4.76
C ARG A 63 0.71 6.15 4.49
N VAL A 64 0.54 5.69 3.26
CA VAL A 64 0.75 4.30 2.87
C VAL A 64 2.19 4.13 2.39
N PHE A 65 2.89 3.20 3.02
CA PHE A 65 4.27 2.87 2.69
C PHE A 65 4.40 1.38 2.38
N ILE A 66 5.19 1.07 1.36
CA ILE A 66 5.57 -0.28 1.00
C ILE A 66 6.98 -0.55 1.52
N ARG A 67 7.17 -1.74 2.09
CA ARG A 67 8.45 -2.22 2.59
C ARG A 67 8.77 -3.57 1.96
N GLY A 68 10.05 -3.78 1.65
CA GLY A 68 10.54 -5.14 1.48
C GLY A 68 12.01 -5.28 1.19
N ALA A 69 12.42 -6.54 0.98
CA ALA A 69 13.80 -6.96 0.78
C ALA A 69 14.05 -7.32 -0.69
N TRP A 70 13.91 -6.35 -1.59
CA TRP A 70 14.32 -6.49 -3.00
C TRP A 70 15.62 -5.72 -3.28
N SER A 71 16.45 -6.32 -4.15
CA SER A 71 17.76 -5.83 -4.62
C SER A 71 17.65 -4.70 -5.63
#